data_AF-X1JIY2-F1
#
_entry.id   AF-X1JIY2-F1
#
_cell.length_a   1.000
_cell.length_b   1.000
_cell.length_c   1.000
_cell.angle_alpha   90.00
_cell.angle_beta   90.00
_cell.angle_gamma   90.00
#
_symmetry.space_group_name_H-M   'P 1'
#
loop_
_entity.id
_entity.type
_entity.pdbx_description
1 polymer ?
#
loop_
_entity_poly.entity_id
_entity_poly.type
_entity_poly.pdbx_seq_one_letter_code
_entity_poly.pdbx_strand_id
1 'polypeptide(L)'
;MGKGRINYELMIDSIMKKFISLLSGGLDSPIAAYLMIKKGFTPAFLSFLTSDDYEGSMKNKVIKIVRILSKFTNDELKIYFINHDNNLDAFKEFCDRKLTCVLCKRLMLRIA
;
A
#
# COMPACT_ATOMS: atom_id res chain seq x y z
N MET A 1 -31.97 -11.61 37.35
CA MET A 1 -31.81 -12.13 35.97
C MET A 1 -31.94 -10.96 34.99
N GLY A 2 -30.84 -10.24 34.76
CA GLY A 2 -30.81 -9.13 33.80
C GLY A 2 -30.67 -9.70 32.38
N LYS A 3 -31.68 -9.50 31.54
CA LYS A 3 -31.60 -9.85 30.12
C LYS A 3 -30.48 -9.03 29.48
N GLY A 4 -29.37 -9.70 29.17
CA GLY A 4 -28.31 -9.13 28.35
C GLY A 4 -28.88 -8.73 27.01
N ARG A 5 -29.06 -7.42 26.80
CA ARG A 5 -29.20 -6.86 25.45
C ARG A 5 -27.88 -7.14 24.75
N ILE A 6 -27.86 -8.18 23.93
CA ILE A 6 -26.87 -8.33 22.89
C ILE A 6 -27.04 -7.09 22.01
N ASN A 7 -26.06 -6.19 22.01
CA ASN A 7 -26.05 -5.00 21.17
C ASN A 7 -25.89 -5.45 19.71
N TYR A 8 -27.00 -5.65 19.02
CA TYR A 8 -27.05 -5.96 17.58
C TYR A 8 -26.39 -4.87 16.71
N GLU A 9 -26.13 -3.67 17.25
CA GLU A 9 -25.34 -2.62 16.61
C GLU A 9 -23.86 -2.99 16.40
N LEU A 10 -23.30 -3.91 17.20
CA LEU A 10 -21.94 -4.41 17.01
C LEU A 10 -21.84 -5.52 15.95
N MET A 11 -23.00 -5.99 15.47
CA MET A 11 -23.15 -7.12 14.55
C MET A 11 -23.83 -6.68 13.24
N ILE A 12 -23.78 -5.39 12.90
CA ILE A 12 -23.77 -5.03 11.48
C ILE A 12 -22.31 -5.23 11.06
N ASP A 13 -22.07 -6.27 10.27
CA ASP A 13 -20.81 -6.51 9.57
C ASP A 13 -20.24 -5.16 9.13
N SER A 14 -19.24 -4.68 9.87
CA SER A 14 -18.47 -3.50 9.50
C SER A 14 -17.84 -3.86 8.18
N ILE A 15 -18.47 -3.47 7.07
CA ILE A 15 -17.96 -3.66 5.72
C ILE A 15 -16.50 -3.21 5.78
N MET A 16 -15.58 -4.16 5.69
CA MET A 16 -14.16 -3.87 5.77
C MET A 16 -13.82 -3.01 4.55
N LYS A 17 -13.65 -1.71 4.77
CA LYS A 17 -13.42 -0.73 3.71
C LYS A 17 -11.99 -0.86 3.23
N LYS A 18 -11.74 -1.80 2.33
CA LYS A 18 -10.41 -2.08 1.80
C LYS A 18 -10.03 -1.10 0.70
N PHE A 19 -8.74 -0.81 0.59
CA PHE A 19 -8.16 -0.10 -0.54
C PHE A 19 -6.72 -0.56 -0.77
N ILE A 20 -6.19 -0.27 -1.96
CA ILE A 20 -4.78 -0.52 -2.27
C ILE A 20 -4.01 0.79 -2.08
N SER A 21 -2.96 0.73 -1.27
CA SER A 21 -2.05 1.84 -1.05
C SER A 21 -0.75 1.59 -1.78
N LEU A 22 -0.53 2.32 -2.89
CA LEU A 22 0.76 2.38 -3.55
C LEU A 22 1.77 3.06 -2.61
N LEU A 23 2.62 2.25 -1.98
CA LEU A 23 3.54 2.69 -0.94
C LEU A 23 4.97 2.80 -1.50
N SER A 24 5.53 4.00 -1.41
CA SER A 24 6.89 4.33 -1.81
C SER A 24 7.77 4.63 -0.59
N GLY A 25 9.07 4.84 -0.83
CA GLY A 25 10.01 5.33 0.18
C GLY A 25 9.84 6.80 0.59
N GLY A 26 8.94 7.55 -0.05
CA GLY A 26 8.64 8.94 0.28
C GLY A 26 7.77 9.09 1.53
N LEU A 27 7.52 10.33 1.95
CA LEU A 27 6.68 10.64 3.11
C LEU A 27 5.18 10.63 2.79
N ASP A 28 4.82 10.99 1.55
CA ASP A 28 3.44 11.28 1.18
C ASP A 28 2.56 10.03 1.23
N SER A 29 3.00 8.91 0.62
CA SER A 29 2.22 7.67 0.60
C SER A 29 1.94 7.08 2.00
N PRO A 30 2.90 7.03 2.95
CA PRO A 30 2.62 6.68 4.34
C PRO A 30 1.58 7.59 5.02
N ILE A 31 1.69 8.91 4.81
CA ILE A 31 0.77 9.88 5.42
C ILE A 31 -0.64 9.72 4.85
N ALA A 32 -0.76 9.55 3.53
CA ALA A 32 -2.05 9.27 2.89
C ALA A 32 -2.70 7.99 3.43
N ALA A 33 -1.92 6.90 3.57
CA ALA A 33 -2.41 5.66 4.15
C ALA A 33 -2.84 5.83 5.61
N TYR A 34 -2.07 6.56 6.42
CA TYR A 34 -2.45 6.88 7.80
C TYR A 34 -3.80 7.62 7.89
N LEU A 35 -4.01 8.63 7.03
CA LEU A 35 -5.27 9.36 6.99
C LEU A 35 -6.46 8.47 6.63
N MET A 36 -6.27 7.50 5.74
CA MET A 36 -7.31 6.52 5.38
C MET A 36 -7.56 5.51 6.51
N ILE A 37 -6.52 5.02 7.17
CA ILE A 37 -6.63 4.16 8.36
C ILE A 37 -7.44 4.86 9.45
N LYS A 38 -7.19 6.14 9.71
CA LYS A 38 -7.97 6.95 10.67
C LYS A 38 -9.45 7.07 10.33
N LYS A 39 -9.83 6.85 9.07
CA LYS A 39 -11.24 6.82 8.61
C LYS A 39 -11.84 5.41 8.62
N GLY A 40 -11.14 4.41 9.17
CA GLY A 40 -11.60 3.02 9.24
C GLY A 40 -11.41 2.24 7.95
N PHE A 41 -10.50 2.66 7.07
CA PHE A 41 -10.15 1.90 5.86
C PHE A 41 -8.91 1.03 6.11
N THR A 42 -8.96 -0.21 5.62
CA THR A 42 -7.87 -1.18 5.76
C THR A 42 -7.04 -1.24 4.48
N PRO A 43 -5.76 -0.80 4.48
CA PRO A 43 -4.92 -0.88 3.29
C PRO A 43 -4.38 -2.29 3.04
N ALA A 44 -4.35 -2.68 1.76
CA ALA A 44 -3.33 -3.58 1.23
C ALA A 44 -2.20 -2.72 0.64
N PHE A 45 -1.00 -2.80 1.21
CA PHE A 45 0.14 -2.05 0.71
C PHE A 45 0.76 -2.74 -0.49
N LEU A 46 1.04 -1.97 -1.53
CA LEU A 46 1.70 -2.45 -2.74
C LEU A 46 2.91 -1.55 -3.02
N SER A 47 4.09 -2.14 -3.11
CA SER A 47 5.33 -1.41 -3.37
C SER A 47 6.03 -1.99 -4.60
N PHE A 48 6.41 -1.10 -5.53
CA PHE A 48 7.21 -1.43 -6.70
C PHE A 48 8.67 -1.11 -6.37
N LEU A 49 9.53 -2.10 -6.52
CA LEU A 49 10.96 -2.01 -6.19
C LEU A 49 11.79 -2.40 -7.42
N THR A 50 12.86 -1.67 -7.69
CA THR A 50 13.94 -2.11 -8.59
C THR A 50 15.01 -2.88 -7.83
N SER A 51 15.90 -3.57 -8.52
CA SER A 51 17.04 -4.28 -7.91
C SER A 51 17.90 -3.34 -7.06
N ASP A 52 18.12 -2.10 -7.54
CA ASP A 52 18.78 -1.03 -6.79
C ASP A 52 18.08 -0.73 -5.45
N ASP A 53 16.75 -0.79 -5.41
CA ASP A 53 15.96 -0.54 -4.19
C ASP A 53 16.08 -1.69 -3.17
N TYR A 54 16.25 -2.93 -3.63
CA TYR A 54 16.45 -4.09 -2.76
C TYR A 54 17.81 -4.02 -2.06
N GLU A 55 18.86 -3.69 -2.81
CA GLU A 55 20.22 -3.49 -2.26
C GLU A 55 20.27 -2.25 -1.36
N GLY A 56 19.51 -1.20 -1.72
CA GLY A 56 19.48 0.10 -1.06
C GLY A 56 18.60 0.22 0.19
N SER A 57 18.18 -0.88 0.83
CA SER A 57 17.36 -0.90 2.07
C SER A 57 15.90 -0.41 1.93
N MET A 58 15.41 -0.12 0.72
CA MET A 58 14.07 0.45 0.51
C MET A 58 12.96 -0.50 0.97
N LYS A 59 13.11 -1.80 0.69
CA LYS A 59 12.17 -2.83 1.19
C LYS A 59 12.05 -2.78 2.72
N ASN A 60 13.17 -2.68 3.42
CA ASN A 60 13.18 -2.59 4.88
C ASN A 60 12.55 -1.29 5.38
N LYS A 61 12.76 -0.18 4.67
CA LYS A 61 12.11 1.10 4.95
C LYS A 61 10.58 0.98 4.83
N VAL A 62 10.09 0.38 3.75
CA VAL A 62 8.65 0.10 3.53
C VAL A 62 8.09 -0.77 4.64
N ILE A 63 8.76 -1.87 5.00
CA ILE A 63 8.35 -2.74 6.11
C ILE A 63 8.30 -1.96 7.43
N LYS A 64 9.29 -1.12 7.72
CA LYS A 64 9.33 -0.30 8.94
C LYS A 64 8.17 0.70 8.97
N ILE A 65 7.86 1.33 7.84
CA ILE A 65 6.70 2.22 7.70
C ILE A 65 5.41 1.47 8.00
N VAL A 66 5.17 0.31 7.39
CA VAL A 66 3.93 -0.45 7.62
C VAL A 66 3.83 -0.92 9.08
N ARG A 67 4.93 -1.31 9.72
CA ARG A 67 4.97 -1.61 11.17
C ARG A 67 4.61 -0.41 12.06
N ILE A 68 4.87 0.82 11.61
CA ILE A 68 4.43 2.02 12.32
C ILE A 68 2.93 2.23 12.10
N LEU A 69 2.46 2.08 10.85
CA LEU A 69 1.06 2.24 10.49
C LEU A 69 0.14 1.20 11.16
N SER A 70 0.64 -0.02 11.38
CA SER A 70 -0.11 -1.08 12.08
C SER A 70 -0.44 -0.74 13.53
N LYS A 71 0.19 0.27 14.13
CA LYS A 71 -0.15 0.74 15.48
C LYS A 71 -1.46 1.54 15.53
N PHE A 72 -2.01 1.91 14.37
CA PHE A 72 -3.20 2.76 14.26
C PHE A 72 -4.47 2.01 13.83
N THR A 73 -4.40 0.69 13.67
CA THR A 73 -5.56 -0.17 13.40
C THR A 73 -5.37 -1.52 14.09
N ASN A 74 -6.49 -2.21 14.36
CA ASN A 74 -6.49 -3.60 14.83
C ASN A 74 -6.55 -4.60 13.66
N ASP A 75 -6.70 -4.11 12.43
CA ASP A 75 -6.76 -4.94 11.24
C ASP A 75 -5.38 -5.49 10.86
N GLU A 76 -5.37 -6.70 10.29
CA GLU A 76 -4.17 -7.25 9.68
C GLU A 76 -3.80 -6.48 8.40
N LEU A 77 -2.59 -5.91 8.39
CA LEU A 77 -2.06 -5.17 7.24
C LEU A 77 -1.20 -6.07 6.36
N LYS A 78 -1.51 -6.09 5.05
CA LYS A 78 -0.77 -6.87 4.05
C LYS A 78 0.20 -5.99 3.27
N ILE A 79 1.35 -6.55 2.89
CA ILE A 79 2.34 -5.87 2.05
C ILE A 79 2.70 -6.79 0.89
N TYR A 80 2.65 -6.25 -0.32
CA TYR A 80 3.06 -6.90 -1.55
C TYR A 80 4.23 -6.12 -2.17
N PHE A 81 5.22 -6.85 -2.67
CA PHE A 81 6.37 -6.29 -3.38
C PHE A 81 6.37 -6.80 -4.80
N ILE A 82 6.51 -5.88 -5.76
CA ILE A 82 6.61 -6.20 -7.19
C ILE A 82 7.98 -5.75 -7.68
N ASN A 83 8.71 -6.67 -8.32
CA ASN A 83 9.93 -6.31 -9.05
C ASN A 83 9.54 -5.46 -10.28
N HIS A 84 10.13 -4.27 -10.39
CA HIS A 84 9.85 -3.31 -11.44
C HIS A 84 10.98 -3.19 -12.49
N ASP A 85 12.07 -3.94 -12.37
CA ASP A 85 13.25 -3.83 -13.25
C ASP A 85 12.89 -4.08 -14.71
N ASN A 86 12.36 -5.26 -15.01
CA ASN A 86 12.01 -5.65 -16.38
C ASN A 86 11.02 -4.67 -17.05
N ASN A 87 10.12 -4.09 -16.25
CA ASN A 87 9.15 -3.10 -16.74
C ASN A 87 9.83 -1.78 -17.06
N LEU A 88 10.69 -1.30 -16.16
CA LEU A 88 11.44 -0.06 -16.33
C LEU A 88 12.41 -0.16 -17.52
N ASP A 89 13.09 -1.29 -17.66
CA ASP A 89 14.03 -1.53 -18.75
C ASP A 89 13.32 -1.58 -20.10
N ALA A 90 12.17 -2.26 -20.20
CA ALA A 90 11.34 -2.22 -21.40
C ALA A 90 10.91 -0.78 -21.77
N PHE A 91 10.55 0.05 -20.80
CA PHE A 91 10.21 1.45 -21.08
C PHE A 91 11.42 2.29 -21.49
N LYS A 92 12.62 2.01 -20.98
CA LYS A 92 13.84 2.70 -21.38
C LYS A 92 14.30 2.29 -22.79
N GLU A 93 14.09 1.03 -23.15
CA GLU A 93 14.50 0.47 -24.45
C GLU A 93 13.55 0.86 -25.58
N PHE A 94 12.24 0.72 -25.37
CA PHE A 94 11.26 0.77 -26.46
C PHE A 94 10.46 2.07 -26.53
N CYS A 95 10.57 2.98 -25.56
CA CYS A 95 9.74 4.19 -25.48
C CYS A 95 10.58 5.47 -25.38
N ASP A 96 9.96 6.61 -25.70
CA ASP A 96 10.58 7.94 -25.51
C ASP A 96 10.90 8.16 -24.03
N ARG A 97 12.17 8.48 -23.73
CA ARG A 97 12.69 8.72 -22.38
C ARG A 97 11.87 9.75 -21.59
N LYS A 98 11.29 10.75 -22.25
CA LYS A 98 10.47 11.76 -21.55
C LYS A 98 9.17 11.18 -20.98
N LEU A 99 8.75 10.01 -21.47
CA LEU A 99 7.53 9.31 -21.05
C LEU A 99 7.78 8.26 -19.97
N THR A 100 9.01 7.88 -19.66
CA THR A 100 9.34 6.77 -18.75
C THR A 100 8.56 6.86 -17.43
N CYS A 101 8.60 8.01 -16.75
CA CYS A 101 7.87 8.19 -15.48
C CYS A 101 6.35 8.06 -15.63
N VAL A 102 5.78 8.54 -16.74
CA VAL A 102 4.34 8.45 -17.00
C VAL A 102 3.95 7.00 -17.27
N LEU A 103 4.73 6.27 -18.07
CA LEU A 103 4.49 4.86 -18.37
C LEU A 103 4.63 3.97 -17.14
N CYS A 104 5.67 4.19 -16.31
CA CYS A 104 5.82 3.52 -15.02
C CYS A 104 4.59 3.72 -14.14
N LYS A 105 4.14 4.96 -13.93
CA LYS A 105 2.96 5.26 -13.10
C LYS A 105 1.68 4.65 -13.67
N ARG A 106 1.51 4.68 -15.00
CA ARG A 106 0.36 4.04 -15.67
C ARG A 106 0.37 2.53 -15.48
N LEU A 107 1.53 1.88 -15.53
CA LEU A 107 1.65 0.46 -15.27
C LEU A 107 1.35 0.14 -13.79
N MET A 108 1.91 0.91 -12.86
CA MET A 108 1.68 0.73 -11.42
C MET A 108 0.19 0.80 -11.08
N LEU A 109 -0.53 1.76 -11.67
CA LEU A 109 -1.99 1.90 -11.52
C LEU A 109 -2.80 0.82 -12.23
N ARG A 110 -2.26 0.13 -13.25
CA ARG A 110 -2.92 -1.01 -13.89
C ARG A 110 -2.76 -2.31 -13.11
N ILE A 111 -1.68 -2.41 -12.34
CA ILE A 111 -1.36 -3.57 -11.52
C ILE A 111 -2.04 -3.49 -10.15
N ALA A 112 -2.19 -2.28 -9.60
CA ALA A 112 -2.97 -2.01 -8.40
C ALA A 112 -4.46 -2.23 -8.66
#